data_AF-A0A182MSE5-F1
#
_entry.id   AF-A0A182MSE5-F1
#
_cell.length_a   1.000
_cell.length_b   1.000
_cell.length_c   1.000
_cell.angle_alpha   90.00
_cell.angle_beta   90.00
_cell.angle_gamma   90.00
#
_symmetry.space_group_name_H-M   'P 1'
#
loop_
_entity.id
_entity.type
_entity.pdbx_description
1 polymer ?
#
loop_
_entity_poly.entity_id
_entity_poly.type
_entity_poly.pdbx_seq_one_letter_code
_entity_poly.pdbx_strand_id
1 'polypeptide(L)'
;LMVLWLPLPHGLRLRCKRDPTICSLENWNPSEEGFFVLNHIPASPFILKMQNLVLCTIGRNFFTEVSSYLRGIIVEKSSTVERLYVPANSSITIIKLIDTKLSQMYFEVNSVLNLLLITKCPLKTLPPSLSNLTNLKNLIIGEAHITSFDLHYLNGVNLPLTHRAGRADRNAKSSTFWQAFPAAAALGAQQHKDLSSTSGTPKICANILAFPESRIS
;
A
#
# COMPACT_ATOMS: atom_id res chain seq x y z
N LEU A 1 4.91 -28.43 -33.86
CA LEU A 1 4.74 -26.96 -33.75
C LEU A 1 4.64 -26.60 -32.28
N MET A 2 5.65 -25.92 -31.73
CA MET A 2 5.64 -25.45 -30.34
C MET A 2 5.04 -24.05 -30.34
N VAL A 3 3.81 -23.91 -29.82
CA VAL A 3 3.13 -22.61 -29.73
C VAL A 3 3.64 -21.92 -28.47
N LEU A 4 4.50 -20.92 -28.66
CA LEU A 4 4.97 -20.05 -27.58
C LEU A 4 3.85 -19.06 -27.26
N TRP A 5 3.12 -19.29 -26.16
CA TRP A 5 2.20 -18.30 -25.60
C TRP A 5 3.02 -17.18 -24.97
N LEU A 6 3.32 -16.15 -25.75
CA LEU A 6 3.82 -14.89 -25.22
C LEU A 6 2.61 -14.11 -24.69
N PRO A 7 2.50 -13.85 -23.37
CA PRO A 7 1.48 -12.93 -22.87
C PRO A 7 1.67 -11.58 -23.56
N LEU A 8 0.60 -11.04 -24.16
CA LEU A 8 0.59 -9.70 -24.72
C LEU A 8 1.01 -8.72 -23.62
N PRO A 9 2.09 -7.93 -23.79
CA PRO A 9 2.43 -6.92 -22.81
C PRO A 9 1.29 -5.91 -22.76
N HIS A 10 0.61 -5.85 -21.61
CA HIS A 10 -0.35 -4.80 -21.37
C HIS A 10 0.44 -3.50 -21.24
N GLY A 11 0.44 -2.68 -22.29
CA GLY A 11 1.18 -1.43 -22.31
C GLY A 11 0.74 -0.44 -21.23
N LEU A 12 1.65 0.47 -20.90
CA LEU A 12 1.39 1.62 -20.03
C LEU A 12 0.16 2.39 -20.51
N ARG A 13 -0.78 2.67 -19.62
CA ARG A 13 -2.04 3.35 -19.99
C ARG A 13 -2.43 4.40 -18.96
N LEU A 14 -2.45 5.66 -19.38
CA LEU A 14 -2.91 6.80 -18.60
C LEU A 14 -4.32 7.25 -19.06
N ARG A 15 -5.23 7.47 -18.11
CA ARG A 15 -6.57 8.03 -18.36
C ARG A 15 -6.95 9.01 -17.27
N CYS A 16 -7.25 10.25 -17.62
CA CYS A 16 -7.69 11.26 -16.66
C CYS A 16 -9.16 11.63 -16.86
N LYS A 17 -9.89 11.77 -15.75
CA LYS A 17 -11.26 12.28 -15.67
C LYS A 17 -11.28 13.49 -14.75
N ARG A 18 -12.01 14.54 -15.11
CA ARG A 18 -12.14 15.75 -14.30
C ARG A 18 -13.22 15.65 -13.22
N ASP A 19 -14.19 14.78 -13.41
CA ASP A 19 -15.24 14.51 -12.43
C ASP A 19 -15.47 13.00 -12.27
N PRO A 20 -15.04 12.39 -11.15
CA PRO A 20 -14.16 12.97 -10.13
C PRO A 20 -12.76 13.28 -10.69
N THR A 21 -11.99 14.17 -10.06
CA THR A 21 -10.60 14.51 -10.45
C THR A 21 -9.63 13.35 -10.18
N ILE A 22 -9.64 12.36 -11.07
CA ILE A 22 -8.83 11.15 -10.95
C ILE A 22 -8.11 10.83 -12.26
N CYS A 23 -6.82 10.51 -12.16
CA CYS A 23 -6.05 9.91 -13.23
C CYS A 23 -5.78 8.45 -12.89
N SER A 24 -6.07 7.53 -13.80
CA SER A 24 -5.77 6.10 -13.68
C SER A 24 -4.58 5.76 -14.55
N LEU A 25 -3.60 5.09 -13.96
CA LEU A 25 -2.37 4.64 -14.60
C LEU A 25 -2.22 3.13 -14.41
N GLU A 26 -2.23 2.39 -15.50
CA GLU A 26 -2.19 0.92 -15.51
C GLU A 26 -0.85 0.42 -16.07
N ASN A 27 -0.33 -0.67 -15.49
CA ASN A 27 0.88 -1.38 -15.94
C ASN A 27 2.14 -0.50 -16.00
N TRP A 28 2.36 0.30 -14.96
CA TRP A 28 3.50 1.21 -14.90
C TRP A 28 4.68 0.58 -14.18
N ASN A 29 5.83 0.58 -14.82
CA ASN A 29 7.15 0.28 -14.28
C ASN A 29 8.01 1.56 -14.33
N PRO A 30 8.04 2.35 -13.23
CA PRO A 30 8.85 3.57 -13.17
C PRO A 30 10.35 3.35 -13.37
N SER A 31 10.85 2.11 -13.21
CA SER A 31 12.27 1.80 -13.40
C SER A 31 12.65 1.65 -14.87
N GLU A 32 11.69 1.28 -15.73
CA GLU A 32 11.90 1.12 -17.18
C GLU A 32 11.35 2.32 -17.95
N GLU A 33 10.14 2.77 -17.60
CA GLU A 33 9.46 3.87 -18.29
C GLU A 33 9.76 5.24 -17.67
N GLY A 34 10.26 5.30 -16.43
CA GLY A 34 10.46 6.56 -15.73
C GLY A 34 9.15 7.28 -15.38
N PHE A 35 9.25 8.60 -15.13
CA PHE A 35 8.17 9.43 -14.60
C PHE A 35 7.56 10.40 -15.62
N PHE A 36 8.00 10.38 -16.88
CA PHE A 36 7.54 11.32 -17.92
C PHE A 36 6.02 11.28 -18.15
N VAL A 37 5.39 10.13 -17.89
CA VAL A 37 3.94 9.97 -18.00
C VAL A 37 3.18 10.93 -17.07
N LEU A 38 3.78 11.33 -15.95
CA LEU A 38 3.19 12.28 -15.00
C LEU A 38 3.05 13.69 -15.59
N ASN A 39 3.89 14.07 -16.56
CA ASN A 39 3.78 15.36 -17.25
C ASN A 39 2.51 15.50 -18.10
N HIS A 40 1.81 14.38 -18.34
CA HIS A 40 0.55 14.35 -19.07
C HIS A 40 -0.67 14.44 -18.13
N ILE A 41 -0.44 14.50 -16.81
CA ILE A 41 -1.49 14.75 -15.83
C ILE A 41 -1.79 16.26 -15.85
N PRO A 42 -3.06 16.68 -16.03
CA PRO A 42 -3.38 18.09 -16.10
C PRO A 42 -3.04 18.83 -14.79
N ALA A 43 -2.68 20.11 -14.89
CA ALA A 43 -2.35 20.97 -13.76
C ALA A 43 -3.59 21.26 -12.88
N SER A 44 -3.88 20.35 -11.96
CA SER A 44 -4.88 20.47 -10.89
C SER A 44 -4.59 19.34 -9.89
N PRO A 45 -4.93 19.47 -8.60
CA PRO A 45 -4.76 18.37 -7.66
C PRO A 45 -5.61 17.15 -8.07
N PHE A 46 -4.99 16.21 -8.79
CA PHE A 46 -5.59 14.92 -9.11
C PHE A 46 -5.30 13.90 -8.01
N ILE A 47 -6.17 12.91 -7.93
CA ILE A 47 -5.82 11.63 -7.30
C ILE A 47 -5.24 10.74 -8.40
N LEU A 48 -4.01 10.26 -8.20
CA LEU A 48 -3.41 9.27 -9.10
C LEU A 48 -3.71 7.88 -8.58
N LYS A 49 -4.55 7.17 -9.34
CA LYS A 49 -4.83 5.75 -9.15
C LYS A 49 -3.89 4.92 -10.01
N MET A 50 -3.15 4.02 -9.39
CA MET A 50 -2.21 3.11 -10.06
C MET A 50 -2.69 1.67 -9.90
N GLN A 51 -2.65 0.91 -10.99
CA GLN A 51 -2.99 -0.50 -11.02
C GLN A 51 -1.88 -1.29 -11.71
N ASN A 52 -1.57 -2.47 -11.16
CA ASN A 52 -0.43 -3.28 -11.61
C ASN A 52 0.87 -2.45 -11.66
N LEU A 53 1.12 -1.66 -10.60
CA LEU A 53 2.35 -0.88 -10.45
C LEU A 53 3.51 -1.85 -10.18
N VAL A 54 4.54 -1.79 -11.02
CA VAL A 54 5.79 -2.56 -10.92
C VAL A 54 6.83 -1.71 -10.20
N LEU A 55 6.61 -1.55 -8.90
CA LEU A 55 7.51 -0.84 -8.00
C LEU A 55 7.55 -1.58 -6.66
N CYS A 56 8.76 -1.78 -6.11
CA CYS A 56 8.92 -2.48 -4.83
C CYS A 56 8.58 -1.58 -3.63
N THR A 57 9.09 -0.36 -3.67
CA THR A 57 9.03 0.61 -2.56
C THR A 57 8.44 1.91 -3.07
N ILE A 58 7.31 2.31 -2.48
CA ILE A 58 6.78 3.67 -2.63
C ILE A 58 7.52 4.52 -1.59
N GLY A 59 8.59 5.18 -2.01
CA GLY A 59 9.52 5.88 -1.12
C GLY A 59 9.86 7.30 -1.58
N ARG A 60 10.95 7.85 -1.01
CA ARG A 60 11.39 9.24 -1.24
C ARG A 60 11.41 9.62 -2.73
N ASN A 61 12.10 8.84 -3.55
CA ASN A 61 12.23 9.13 -4.98
C ASN A 61 10.87 9.18 -5.68
N PHE A 62 9.98 8.24 -5.38
CA PHE A 62 8.62 8.25 -5.92
C PHE A 62 7.88 9.52 -5.51
N PHE A 63 7.88 9.84 -4.21
CA PHE A 63 7.19 11.04 -3.70
C PHE A 63 7.75 12.33 -4.29
N THR A 64 9.06 12.46 -4.48
CA THR A 64 9.66 13.63 -5.13
C THR A 64 9.08 13.90 -6.52
N GLU A 65 8.85 12.84 -7.30
CA GLU A 65 8.32 12.95 -8.67
C GLU A 65 6.80 13.22 -8.70
N VAL A 66 6.04 12.67 -7.75
CA VAL A 66 4.57 12.76 -7.75
C VAL A 66 3.99 13.95 -6.98
N SER A 67 4.73 14.51 -6.03
CA SER A 67 4.18 15.43 -5.00
C SER A 67 3.85 16.84 -5.50
N SER A 68 4.38 17.29 -6.63
CA SER A 68 4.07 18.63 -7.16
C SER A 68 2.67 18.75 -7.77
N TYR A 69 2.06 17.64 -8.20
CA TYR A 69 0.82 17.66 -9.01
C TYR A 69 -0.37 16.97 -8.34
N LEU A 70 -0.13 16.18 -7.29
CA LEU A 70 -1.12 15.22 -6.80
C LEU A 70 -1.57 15.54 -5.39
N ARG A 71 -2.88 15.42 -5.17
CA ARG A 71 -3.48 15.48 -3.83
C ARG A 71 -3.35 14.15 -3.10
N GLY A 72 -3.39 13.05 -3.85
CA GLY A 72 -3.52 11.71 -3.31
C GLY A 72 -3.03 10.64 -4.27
N ILE A 73 -2.62 9.50 -3.70
CA ILE A 73 -2.32 8.29 -4.45
C ILE A 73 -3.22 7.14 -3.99
N ILE A 74 -3.65 6.33 -4.95
CA ILE A 74 -4.34 5.07 -4.73
C ILE A 74 -3.56 4.01 -5.48
N VAL A 75 -3.06 2.99 -4.80
CA VAL A 75 -2.39 1.85 -5.43
C VAL A 75 -3.23 0.62 -5.18
N GLU A 76 -3.67 -0.02 -6.27
CA GLU A 76 -4.51 -1.20 -6.20
C GLU A 76 -3.89 -2.36 -6.98
N LYS A 77 -4.12 -3.60 -6.55
CA LYS A 77 -3.79 -4.81 -7.33
C LYS A 77 -2.35 -4.79 -7.84
N SER A 78 -1.42 -4.40 -6.96
CA SER A 78 -0.02 -4.16 -7.31
C SER A 78 0.86 -5.06 -6.45
N SER A 79 1.09 -6.27 -6.96
CA SER A 79 1.70 -7.36 -6.19
C SER A 79 3.19 -7.20 -5.93
N THR A 80 3.86 -6.21 -6.53
CA THR A 80 5.27 -5.92 -6.25
C THR A 80 5.45 -4.92 -5.12
N VAL A 81 4.41 -4.16 -4.77
CA VAL A 81 4.52 -3.11 -3.75
C VAL A 81 4.55 -3.76 -2.38
N GLU A 82 5.70 -3.67 -1.71
CA GLU A 82 5.97 -4.33 -0.43
C GLU A 82 6.25 -3.32 0.70
N ARG A 83 6.72 -2.11 0.34
CA ARG A 83 7.19 -1.12 1.31
C ARG A 83 6.63 0.27 1.02
N LEU A 84 6.20 0.95 2.07
CA LEU A 84 5.82 2.37 2.04
C LEU A 84 6.77 3.18 2.93
N TYR A 85 7.38 4.21 2.37
CA TYR A 85 8.17 5.19 3.10
C TYR A 85 7.64 6.59 2.77
N VAL A 86 7.02 7.25 3.74
CA VAL A 86 6.46 8.60 3.55
C VAL A 86 7.47 9.63 4.08
N PRO A 87 8.04 10.48 3.21
CA PRO A 87 9.00 11.51 3.63
C PRO A 87 8.30 12.74 4.23
N ALA A 88 9.05 13.52 5.01
CA ALA A 88 8.56 14.71 5.71
C ALA A 88 8.07 15.80 4.74
N ASN A 89 8.71 15.91 3.58
CA ASN A 89 8.39 16.89 2.54
C ASN A 89 7.27 16.46 1.58
N SER A 90 6.63 15.31 1.80
CA SER A 90 5.50 14.88 0.97
C SER A 90 4.30 15.79 1.18
N SER A 91 3.76 16.33 0.09
CA SER A 91 2.51 17.12 0.04
C SER A 91 1.25 16.23 -0.08
N ILE A 92 1.42 14.90 -0.17
CA ILE A 92 0.31 13.97 -0.42
C ILE A 92 -0.58 13.87 0.82
N THR A 93 -1.85 14.22 0.66
CA THR A 93 -2.84 14.23 1.75
C THR A 93 -3.57 12.89 1.92
N ILE A 94 -3.60 12.06 0.88
CA ILE A 94 -4.36 10.80 0.82
C ILE A 94 -3.45 9.70 0.27
N ILE A 95 -3.27 8.63 1.04
CA ILE A 95 -2.61 7.41 0.60
C ILE A 95 -3.57 6.24 0.80
N LYS A 96 -3.84 5.49 -0.27
CA LYS A 96 -4.60 4.25 -0.21
C LYS A 96 -3.80 3.12 -0.85
N LEU A 97 -3.60 2.03 -0.12
CA LEU A 97 -2.95 0.81 -0.58
C LEU A 97 -3.94 -0.35 -0.45
N ILE A 98 -4.33 -0.94 -1.57
CA ILE A 98 -5.39 -1.95 -1.62
C ILE A 98 -4.88 -3.16 -2.41
N ASP A 99 -4.94 -4.36 -1.85
CA ASP A 99 -4.55 -5.58 -2.56
C ASP A 99 -3.10 -5.48 -3.09
N THR A 100 -2.17 -5.30 -2.15
CA THR A 100 -0.73 -5.19 -2.40
C THR A 100 0.01 -6.14 -1.46
N LYS A 101 1.31 -6.36 -1.69
CA LYS A 101 2.16 -7.14 -0.77
C LYS A 101 2.77 -6.30 0.36
N LEU A 102 2.17 -5.15 0.67
CA LEU A 102 2.67 -4.24 1.69
C LEU A 102 2.85 -4.97 3.02
N SER A 103 4.09 -5.01 3.49
CA SER A 103 4.49 -5.68 4.73
C SER A 103 5.28 -4.75 5.67
N GLN A 104 5.82 -3.65 5.16
CA GLN A 104 6.59 -2.69 5.96
C GLN A 104 6.20 -1.25 5.63
N MET A 105 6.19 -0.42 6.67
CA MET A 105 5.91 0.99 6.55
C MET A 105 6.84 1.82 7.43
N TYR A 106 7.13 3.04 7.01
CA TYR A 106 7.84 4.02 7.80
C TYR A 106 7.37 5.43 7.44
N PHE A 107 7.27 6.28 8.45
CA PHE A 107 6.82 7.67 8.30
C PHE A 107 7.84 8.62 8.94
N GLU A 108 8.34 9.58 8.18
CA GLU A 108 8.98 10.75 8.77
C GLU A 108 7.92 11.68 9.39
N VAL A 109 8.36 12.69 10.15
CA VAL A 109 7.46 13.72 10.69
C VAL A 109 6.74 14.43 9.54
N ASN A 110 5.44 14.17 9.42
CA ASN A 110 4.63 14.66 8.32
C ASN A 110 3.28 15.16 8.85
N SER A 111 3.01 16.45 8.64
CA SER A 111 1.79 17.14 9.07
C SER A 111 0.76 17.33 7.93
N VAL A 112 1.01 16.73 6.76
CA VAL A 112 0.17 16.91 5.56
C VAL A 112 -0.72 15.69 5.32
N LEU A 113 -0.20 14.49 5.54
CA LEU A 113 -0.93 13.24 5.34
C LEU A 113 -2.14 13.18 6.29
N ASN A 114 -3.33 13.12 5.71
CA ASN A 114 -4.58 13.19 6.45
C ASN A 114 -5.34 11.85 6.48
N LEU A 115 -5.24 11.07 5.40
CA LEU A 115 -5.90 9.78 5.26
C LEU A 115 -4.90 8.72 4.82
N LEU A 116 -4.78 7.66 5.62
CA LEU A 116 -4.06 6.44 5.31
C LEU A 116 -5.04 5.26 5.33
N LEU A 117 -5.24 4.61 4.18
CA LEU A 117 -6.05 3.40 4.05
C LEU A 117 -5.17 2.26 3.57
N ILE A 118 -5.24 1.14 4.28
CA ILE A 118 -4.54 -0.10 3.96
C ILE A 118 -5.55 -1.23 3.99
N THR A 119 -5.73 -1.94 2.88
CA THR A 119 -6.74 -3.01 2.81
C THR A 119 -6.25 -4.18 1.99
N LYS A 120 -6.50 -5.41 2.44
CA LYS A 120 -6.02 -6.63 1.76
C LYS A 120 -4.51 -6.64 1.56
N CYS A 121 -3.77 -6.36 2.64
CA CYS A 121 -2.31 -6.36 2.64
C CYS A 121 -1.80 -7.34 3.72
N PRO A 122 -0.68 -8.05 3.50
CA PRO A 122 -0.08 -8.96 4.48
C PRO A 122 0.68 -8.23 5.61
N LEU A 123 0.19 -7.06 6.00
CA LEU A 123 0.80 -6.23 7.03
C LEU A 123 0.57 -6.87 8.40
N LYS A 124 1.67 -7.24 9.07
CA LYS A 124 1.63 -7.94 10.38
C LYS A 124 1.64 -6.98 11.57
N THR A 125 2.33 -5.86 11.43
CA THR A 125 2.56 -4.88 12.50
C THR A 125 2.46 -3.46 11.96
N LEU A 126 2.03 -2.53 12.83
CA LEU A 126 2.12 -1.11 12.55
C LEU A 126 3.45 -0.56 13.06
N PRO A 127 4.13 0.33 12.31
CA PRO A 127 5.41 0.86 12.74
C PRO A 127 5.23 1.90 13.85
N PRO A 128 6.19 2.01 14.80
CA PRO A 128 6.19 3.06 15.81
C PRO A 128 6.15 4.47 15.23
N SER A 129 6.74 4.64 14.03
CA SER A 129 6.77 5.92 13.32
C SER A 129 5.40 6.41 12.86
N LEU A 130 4.32 5.63 13.01
CA LEU A 130 2.96 6.10 12.76
C LEU A 130 2.61 7.36 13.58
N SER A 131 3.19 7.50 14.78
CA SER A 131 3.02 8.68 15.64
C SER A 131 3.58 9.98 15.04
N ASN A 132 4.45 9.87 14.03
CA ASN A 132 5.01 11.01 13.30
C ASN A 132 3.99 11.69 12.36
N LEU A 133 2.83 11.07 12.14
CA LEU A 133 1.76 11.58 11.28
C LEU A 133 0.78 12.49 12.06
N THR A 134 1.23 13.70 12.39
CA THR A 134 0.54 14.59 13.36
C THR A 134 -0.81 15.12 12.89
N ASN A 135 -1.12 15.07 11.60
CA ASN A 135 -2.41 15.51 11.03
C ASN A 135 -3.23 14.35 10.44
N LEU A 136 -2.85 13.10 10.75
CA LEU A 136 -3.61 11.94 10.31
C LEU A 136 -4.94 11.91 11.07
N LYS A 137 -6.05 12.04 10.33
CA LYS A 137 -7.41 12.00 10.88
C LYS A 137 -8.10 10.68 10.60
N ASN A 138 -7.67 9.97 9.55
CA ASN A 138 -8.31 8.74 9.12
C ASN A 138 -7.25 7.66 8.91
N LEU A 139 -7.18 6.72 9.85
CA LEU A 139 -6.44 5.48 9.69
C LEU A 139 -7.44 4.35 9.51
N ILE A 140 -7.45 3.75 8.32
CA ILE A 140 -8.35 2.65 8.00
C ILE A 140 -7.50 1.44 7.64
N ILE A 141 -7.63 0.37 8.42
CA ILE A 141 -6.98 -0.90 8.13
C ILE A 141 -8.05 -1.98 8.08
N GLY A 142 -8.13 -2.68 6.95
CA GLY A 142 -9.13 -3.72 6.71
C GLY A 142 -8.50 -4.94 6.08
N GLU A 143 -9.02 -6.13 6.37
CA GLU A 143 -8.58 -7.37 5.73
C GLU A 143 -7.04 -7.55 5.76
N ALA A 144 -6.43 -7.17 6.89
CA ALA A 144 -5.00 -7.33 7.16
C ALA A 144 -4.84 -8.28 8.36
N HIS A 145 -3.86 -9.18 8.29
CA HIS A 145 -3.57 -10.13 9.37
C HIS A 145 -2.65 -9.50 10.42
N ILE A 146 -3.08 -8.38 11.01
CA ILE A 146 -2.31 -7.70 12.06
C ILE A 146 -2.27 -8.61 13.30
N THR A 147 -1.07 -9.03 13.68
CA THR A 147 -0.84 -9.91 14.84
C THR A 147 -0.52 -9.14 16.10
N SER A 148 0.03 -7.93 15.98
CA SER A 148 0.33 -7.08 17.13
C SER A 148 0.14 -5.60 16.80
N PHE A 149 -0.41 -4.88 17.78
CA PHE A 149 -0.67 -3.46 17.68
C PHE A 149 -0.46 -2.80 19.05
N ASP A 150 0.40 -1.78 19.10
CA ASP A 150 0.57 -0.94 20.27
C ASP A 150 -0.24 0.35 20.08
N LEU A 151 -1.24 0.54 20.95
CA LEU A 151 -2.10 1.72 20.97
C LEU A 151 -1.32 3.00 21.28
N HIS A 152 -0.15 2.91 21.93
CA HIS A 152 0.69 4.07 22.21
C HIS A 152 1.11 4.83 20.95
N TYR A 153 1.21 4.14 19.80
CA TYR A 153 1.51 4.77 18.52
C TYR A 153 0.41 5.72 18.02
N LEU A 154 -0.78 5.67 18.60
CA LEU A 154 -1.88 6.60 18.30
C LEU A 154 -1.92 7.83 19.21
N ASN A 155 -1.13 7.90 20.29
CA ASN A 155 -1.20 9.02 21.25
C ASN A 155 -0.83 10.38 20.62
N GLY A 156 -0.09 10.39 19.51
CA GLY A 156 0.22 11.60 18.72
C GLY A 156 -0.75 11.85 17.55
N VAL A 157 -1.71 10.95 17.32
CA VAL A 157 -2.63 10.99 16.19
C VAL A 157 -4.04 11.27 16.69
N ASN A 158 -4.58 12.43 16.34
CA ASN A 158 -5.94 12.81 16.74
C ASN A 158 -6.98 12.14 15.84
N LEU A 159 -7.19 10.84 16.05
CA LEU A 159 -8.19 10.05 15.32
C LEU A 159 -9.56 10.27 15.98
N PRO A 160 -10.55 10.87 15.29
CA PRO A 160 -11.92 10.82 15.76
C PRO A 160 -12.36 9.35 15.82
N LEU A 161 -12.75 8.90 17.02
CA LEU A 161 -13.39 7.61 17.23
C LEU A 161 -14.73 7.61 16.48
N THR A 162 -14.72 7.25 15.19
CA THR A 162 -15.96 7.07 14.44
C THR A 162 -16.53 5.71 14.82
N HIS A 163 -17.43 5.73 15.80
CA HIS A 163 -18.27 4.59 16.16
C HIS A 163 -19.22 4.34 14.98
N ARG A 164 -18.79 3.57 13.97
CA ARG A 164 -19.71 3.09 12.93
C ARG A 164 -20.53 1.96 13.55
N ALA A 165 -21.54 2.33 14.33
CA ALA A 165 -22.59 1.43 14.73
C ALA A 165 -23.19 0.84 13.44
N GLY A 166 -23.04 -0.48 13.26
CA GLY A 166 -23.73 -1.21 12.22
C GLY A 166 -25.23 -1.05 12.45
N ARG A 167 -25.86 -0.18 11.67
CA ARG A 167 -27.32 -0.13 11.59
C ARG A 167 -27.74 -1.44 10.94
N ALA A 168 -28.32 -2.32 11.74
CA ALA A 168 -28.98 -3.52 11.28
C ALA A 168 -30.24 -3.10 10.50
N ASP A 169 -30.11 -2.97 9.18
CA ASP A 169 -31.27 -2.92 8.30
C ASP A 169 -31.87 -4.33 8.21
N ARG A 170 -32.93 -4.54 8.99
CA ARG A 170 -33.89 -5.62 8.75
C ARG A 170 -34.68 -5.24 7.51
N ASN A 171 -34.26 -5.73 6.35
CA ASN A 171 -35.13 -6.44 5.39
C ASN A 171 -34.43 -6.70 4.05
N ALA A 172 -34.39 -7.99 3.72
CA ALA A 172 -34.47 -8.59 2.39
C ALA A 172 -33.24 -8.57 1.44
N LYS A 173 -32.61 -9.75 1.44
CA LYS A 173 -32.12 -10.55 0.29
C LYS A 173 -30.66 -10.40 -0.16
N SER A 174 -29.94 -11.49 0.12
CA SER A 174 -28.80 -12.07 -0.62
C SER A 174 -27.45 -11.35 -0.43
N SER A 175 -26.34 -11.96 -0.02
CA SER A 175 -25.98 -13.36 0.12
C SER A 175 -24.96 -13.52 1.24
N THR A 176 -25.06 -14.64 1.96
CA THR A 176 -24.05 -15.28 2.79
C THR A 176 -22.61 -15.14 2.29
N PHE A 177 -21.68 -14.73 3.16
CA PHE A 177 -20.29 -15.20 3.10
C PHE A 177 -19.67 -15.20 4.52
N TRP A 178 -19.75 -16.39 5.12
CA TRP A 178 -19.06 -16.96 6.30
C TRP A 178 -19.35 -16.42 7.71
N GLN A 179 -20.20 -17.18 8.41
CA GLN A 179 -20.05 -17.49 9.82
C GLN A 179 -19.21 -18.77 10.00
N ALA A 180 -18.55 -18.84 11.15
CA ALA A 180 -17.90 -19.97 11.82
C ALA A 180 -16.48 -20.38 11.37
N PHE A 181 -15.53 -20.28 12.30
CA PHE A 181 -14.61 -21.38 12.62
C PHE A 181 -14.27 -21.39 14.12
N PRO A 182 -14.14 -22.59 14.74
CA PRO A 182 -13.84 -22.78 16.15
C PRO A 182 -12.33 -22.79 16.44
N ALA A 183 -11.99 -22.62 17.71
CA ALA A 183 -10.64 -22.78 18.26
C ALA A 183 -10.16 -24.24 18.21
N ALA A 184 -8.91 -24.45 17.83
CA ALA A 184 -8.14 -25.65 18.19
C ALA A 184 -6.64 -25.33 18.22
N ALA A 185 -5.97 -25.92 19.21
CA ALA A 185 -4.59 -25.68 19.59
C ALA A 185 -3.64 -26.80 19.11
N ALA A 186 -2.39 -26.40 18.93
CA ALA A 186 -1.12 -27.08 19.25
C ALA A 186 -0.57 -28.29 18.45
N LEU A 187 0.78 -28.22 18.35
CA LEU A 187 1.83 -29.25 18.24
C LEU A 187 2.30 -29.75 16.86
N GLY A 188 3.63 -29.69 16.67
CA GLY A 188 4.38 -30.59 15.78
C GLY A 188 5.55 -29.97 15.03
N ALA A 189 6.77 -30.11 15.56
CA ALA A 189 8.05 -29.81 14.89
C ALA A 189 8.42 -30.89 13.85
N GLN A 190 9.21 -30.56 12.81
CA GLN A 190 10.60 -31.02 12.59
C GLN A 190 11.13 -30.71 11.16
N GLN A 191 12.25 -29.99 11.12
CA GLN A 191 13.48 -30.07 10.30
C GLN A 191 13.57 -30.58 8.84
N HIS A 192 14.32 -29.76 8.07
CA HIS A 192 15.38 -30.04 7.07
C HIS A 192 15.08 -30.84 5.77
N LYS A 193 15.27 -30.15 4.63
CA LYS A 193 16.33 -30.50 3.65
C LYS A 193 16.54 -29.39 2.62
N ASP A 194 17.79 -28.96 2.49
CA ASP A 194 18.33 -28.17 1.39
C ASP A 194 18.18 -28.91 0.05
N LEU A 195 17.89 -28.18 -1.02
CA LEU A 195 18.50 -28.43 -2.33
C LEU A 195 18.45 -27.13 -3.15
N SER A 196 19.64 -26.58 -3.39
CA SER A 196 19.92 -25.49 -4.32
C SER A 196 19.66 -25.94 -5.77
N SER A 197 18.91 -25.14 -6.54
CA SER A 197 19.01 -25.13 -8.00
C SER A 197 18.68 -23.74 -8.54
N THR A 198 19.67 -23.16 -9.20
CA THR A 198 19.68 -21.89 -9.90
C THR A 198 18.76 -21.92 -11.12
N SER A 199 17.77 -21.02 -11.16
CA SER A 199 17.00 -20.69 -12.35
C SER A 199 16.55 -19.23 -12.24
N GLY A 200 16.81 -18.45 -13.28
CA GLY A 200 16.73 -16.99 -13.31
C GLY A 200 15.37 -16.43 -12.87
N THR A 201 15.33 -15.90 -11.66
CA THR A 201 14.26 -15.03 -11.19
C THR A 201 14.60 -13.58 -11.54
N PRO A 202 13.66 -12.78 -12.07
CA PRO A 202 13.84 -11.33 -12.07
C PRO A 202 14.08 -10.91 -10.61
N LYS A 203 15.04 -9.99 -10.38
CA LYS A 203 15.36 -9.48 -9.04
C LYS A 203 14.15 -8.74 -8.47
N ILE A 204 13.23 -9.46 -7.84
CA ILE A 204 12.10 -8.88 -7.11
C ILE A 204 12.69 -8.39 -5.79
N CYS A 205 12.83 -7.06 -5.68
CA CYS A 205 13.20 -6.36 -4.45
C CYS A 205 14.62 -6.60 -3.87
N ALA A 206 15.67 -6.49 -4.69
CA ALA A 206 17.03 -6.31 -4.16
C ALA A 206 17.38 -4.81 -4.07
N ASN A 207 16.88 -4.12 -3.04
CA ASN A 207 17.45 -2.84 -2.61
C ASN A 207 17.18 -2.62 -1.11
N ILE A 208 18.25 -2.76 -0.33
CA ILE A 208 18.32 -2.54 1.11
C ILE A 208 18.40 -1.02 1.31
N LEU A 209 17.27 -0.40 1.62
CA LEU A 209 17.28 0.77 2.49
C LEU A 209 17.01 0.20 3.88
N ALA A 210 18.07 0.12 4.69
CA ALA A 210 17.91 -0.12 6.11
C ALA A 210 17.10 1.05 6.68
N PHE A 211 15.94 0.76 7.25
CA PHE A 211 15.26 1.75 8.07
C PHE A 211 16.19 2.10 9.24
N PRO A 212 16.31 3.38 9.64
CA PRO A 212 17.07 3.71 10.83
C PRO A 212 16.41 3.00 12.02
N GLU A 213 17.11 2.01 12.58
CA GLU A 213 16.73 1.41 13.86
C GLU A 213 16.78 2.51 14.91
N SER A 214 15.62 2.84 15.47
CA SER A 214 15.52 3.68 16.64
C SER A 214 16.20 2.97 17.80
N ARG A 215 17.45 3.34 18.09
CA ARG A 215 18.13 3.02 19.34
C ARG A 215 17.33 3.67 20.47
N ILE A 216 16.69 2.83 21.27
CA ILE A 216 16.16 3.20 22.58
C ILE A 216 17.36 3.21 23.53
N SER A 217 17.65 4.37 24.12
CA SER A 217 18.44 4.53 25.35
C SER A 217 17.72 5.51 26.24
#